data_AF-A0A356IYJ0-F1
#
_entry.id   AF-A0A356IYJ0-F1
#
_cell.length_a   1.000
_cell.length_b   1.000
_cell.length_c   1.000
_cell.angle_alpha   90.00
_cell.angle_beta   90.00
_cell.angle_gamma   90.00
#
_symmetry.space_group_name_H-M   'P 1'
#
loop_
_entity.id
_entity.type
_entity.pdbx_description
1 polymer ?
#
loop_
_entity_poly.entity_id
_entity_poly.type
_entity_poly.pdbx_seq_one_letter_code
_entity_poly.pdbx_strand_id
1 'polypeptide(L)'
;MKKVVLAYSGGLDTSCIIKWLQDRDYDVIAFMADIGQNEDFDVIKKRALKTGASKVHVVDLKEEFIRDYVFPAIKAGAVYENKYYLATALSRPLIAKHQVRIAHLEKATAIAHGCTGKGNDQVRFEVTARLLNPRLEIIAPVRVWEFKTREEEIEYAQENKIPVDVTKKSPYSVDINLYGRSIECGVLEDPWIEPPEEIYKLTVSPQKAPNKPTYVEVEFAKGVPVKISGKTLKPLALIEQLNKLGGKNGIGRVDVVENRLVGIKSREIYENPAATLIHAARQELEALVLDRETSHYKNPVSQKYAELIYYGLWETPMKKQLDAYFNKTQDRVSGTVRLKLYKGNCTVVGRKSKYSRYKEELATYGKKDIFDQKLAEGFIKLWGLPF
;
A
#
# COMPACT_ATOMS: atom_id res chain seq x y z
N MET A 1 -11.63 18.51 30.79
CA MET A 1 -10.77 17.44 30.22
C MET A 1 -10.54 17.74 28.74
N LYS A 2 -9.29 17.73 28.27
CA LYS A 2 -8.99 17.95 26.85
C LYS A 2 -9.33 16.68 26.06
N LYS A 3 -10.01 16.80 24.92
CA LYS A 3 -10.33 15.63 24.08
C LYS A 3 -9.18 15.30 23.14
N VAL A 4 -8.86 14.01 23.03
CA VAL A 4 -7.85 13.47 22.12
C VAL A 4 -8.44 12.35 21.28
N VAL A 5 -8.18 12.34 19.98
CA VAL A 5 -8.55 11.23 19.10
C VAL A 5 -7.36 10.32 18.88
N LEU A 6 -7.40 9.11 19.44
CA LEU A 6 -6.37 8.09 19.28
C LEU A 6 -6.66 7.21 18.05
N ALA A 7 -5.71 7.13 17.13
CA ALA A 7 -5.70 6.07 16.12
C ALA A 7 -5.43 4.72 16.83
N TYR A 8 -6.47 3.91 16.94
CA TYR A 8 -6.52 2.72 17.78
C TYR A 8 -6.58 1.46 16.93
N SER A 9 -5.68 0.51 17.20
CA SER A 9 -5.59 -0.78 16.49
C SER A 9 -6.02 -1.97 17.33
N GLY A 10 -6.26 -1.79 18.63
CA GLY A 10 -6.60 -2.90 19.52
C GLY A 10 -5.42 -3.69 20.06
N GLY A 11 -4.19 -3.39 19.61
CA GLY A 11 -2.95 -3.99 20.13
C GLY A 11 -2.62 -3.55 21.55
N LEU A 12 -1.53 -4.10 22.10
CA LEU A 12 -0.98 -3.74 23.41
C LEU A 12 -0.72 -2.23 23.50
N ASP A 13 0.12 -1.72 22.58
CA ASP A 13 0.53 -0.32 22.47
C ASP A 13 -0.63 0.66 22.52
N THR A 14 -1.57 0.54 21.57
CA THR A 14 -2.69 1.48 21.51
C THR A 14 -3.67 1.30 22.66
N SER A 15 -3.71 0.15 23.33
CA SER A 15 -4.52 -0.05 24.54
C SER A 15 -3.89 0.59 25.77
N CYS A 16 -2.58 0.42 25.96
CA CYS A 16 -1.83 1.12 27.03
C CYS A 16 -1.92 2.63 26.88
N ILE A 17 -1.87 3.14 25.63
CA ILE A 17 -2.02 4.57 25.35
C ILE A 17 -3.33 5.16 25.86
N ILE A 18 -4.46 4.44 25.78
CA ILE A 18 -5.74 4.94 26.29
C ILE A 18 -5.59 5.31 27.78
N LYS A 19 -5.08 4.38 28.59
CA LYS A 19 -4.92 4.60 30.03
C LYS A 19 -3.86 5.65 30.34
N TRP A 20 -2.73 5.61 29.63
CA TRP A 20 -1.63 6.57 29.78
C TRP A 20 -2.04 8.02 29.50
N LEU A 21 -2.92 8.24 28.52
CA LEU A 21 -3.49 9.55 28.21
C LEU A 21 -4.51 9.99 29.26
N GLN A 22 -5.34 9.08 29.77
CA GLN A 22 -6.29 9.39 30.85
C GLN A 22 -5.59 9.85 32.13
N ASP A 23 -4.48 9.20 32.49
CA ASP A 23 -3.65 9.59 33.65
C ASP A 23 -3.02 10.98 33.49
N ARG A 24 -3.16 11.60 32.30
CA ARG A 24 -2.70 12.94 31.94
C ARG A 24 -3.86 13.87 31.54
N ASP A 25 -5.04 13.64 32.11
CA ASP A 25 -6.25 14.48 31.99
C ASP A 25 -6.82 14.61 30.55
N TYR A 26 -6.62 13.58 29.72
CA TYR A 26 -7.24 13.49 28.40
C TYR A 26 -8.51 12.64 28.38
N ASP A 27 -9.54 13.15 27.71
CA ASP A 27 -10.74 12.43 27.29
C ASP A 27 -10.47 11.71 25.97
N VAL A 28 -10.21 10.40 26.04
CA VAL A 28 -9.73 9.60 24.91
C VAL A 28 -10.89 9.09 24.07
N ILE A 29 -10.90 9.48 22.81
CA ILE A 29 -11.79 8.97 21.77
C ILE A 29 -10.99 8.01 20.89
N ALA A 30 -11.33 6.73 20.89
CA ALA A 30 -10.66 5.76 20.03
C ALA A 30 -11.25 5.81 18.61
N PHE A 31 -10.38 5.83 17.60
CA PHE A 31 -10.74 5.76 16.19
C PHE A 31 -10.07 4.55 15.54
N MET A 32 -10.89 3.66 14.99
CA MET A 32 -10.46 2.50 14.21
C MET A 32 -10.86 2.70 12.75
N ALA A 33 -9.91 2.47 11.86
CA ALA A 33 -10.12 2.44 10.42
C ALA A 33 -10.19 0.99 9.94
N ASP A 34 -11.32 0.58 9.36
CA ASP A 34 -11.39 -0.68 8.61
C ASP A 34 -10.88 -0.44 7.19
N ILE A 35 -9.67 -0.92 6.93
CA ILE A 35 -8.97 -0.92 5.64
C ILE A 35 -8.77 -2.36 5.15
N GLY A 36 -9.59 -3.29 5.65
CA GLY A 36 -9.64 -4.72 5.32
C GLY A 36 -8.53 -5.57 5.94
N GLN A 37 -8.13 -5.23 7.16
CA GLN A 37 -7.30 -6.08 8.01
C GLN A 37 -8.03 -7.33 8.55
N ASN A 38 -9.36 -7.43 8.36
CA ASN A 38 -10.22 -8.56 8.77
C ASN A 38 -10.18 -8.88 10.27
N GLU A 39 -10.22 -7.84 11.10
CA GLU A 39 -10.29 -7.96 12.55
C GLU A 39 -11.74 -7.95 13.08
N ASP A 40 -11.93 -8.49 14.29
CA ASP A 40 -13.20 -8.36 15.00
C ASP A 40 -13.28 -7.00 15.70
N PHE A 41 -13.77 -6.00 14.95
CA PHE A 41 -13.93 -4.63 15.45
C PHE A 41 -14.90 -4.51 16.62
N ASP A 42 -15.85 -5.43 16.79
CA ASP A 42 -16.76 -5.42 17.93
C ASP A 42 -16.03 -5.80 19.22
N VAL A 43 -15.15 -6.80 19.16
CA VAL A 43 -14.28 -7.17 20.27
C VAL A 43 -13.29 -6.03 20.57
N ILE A 44 -12.66 -5.45 19.55
CA ILE A 44 -11.70 -4.35 19.71
C ILE A 44 -12.38 -3.09 20.28
N LYS A 45 -13.60 -2.77 19.85
CA LYS A 45 -14.42 -1.69 20.40
C LYS A 45 -14.76 -1.91 21.87
N LYS A 46 -15.19 -3.12 22.24
CA LYS A 46 -15.45 -3.47 23.64
C LYS A 46 -14.19 -3.34 24.49
N ARG A 47 -13.02 -3.73 23.96
CA ARG A 47 -11.72 -3.54 24.61
C ARG A 47 -11.44 -2.06 24.86
N ALA A 48 -11.51 -1.21 23.84
CA ALA A 48 -11.26 0.23 23.97
C ALA A 48 -12.13 0.89 25.06
N LEU A 49 -13.43 0.58 25.06
CA LEU A 49 -14.39 1.10 26.06
C LEU A 49 -14.04 0.59 27.47
N LYS A 50 -13.74 -0.70 27.62
CA LYS A 50 -13.33 -1.28 28.92
C LYS A 50 -12.03 -0.69 29.44
N THR A 51 -11.09 -0.36 28.55
CA THR A 51 -9.82 0.28 28.92
C THR A 51 -10.02 1.72 29.39
N GLY A 52 -11.03 2.42 28.87
CA GLY A 52 -11.38 3.77 29.34
C GLY A 52 -11.72 4.77 28.24
N ALA A 53 -11.71 4.41 26.96
CA ALA A 53 -12.11 5.33 25.91
C ALA A 53 -13.57 5.79 26.13
N SER A 54 -13.81 7.09 26.11
CA SER A 54 -15.16 7.66 26.32
C SER A 54 -16.08 7.47 25.12
N LYS A 55 -15.47 7.33 23.93
CA LYS A 55 -16.18 7.07 22.68
C LYS A 55 -15.29 6.28 21.73
N VAL A 56 -15.94 5.52 20.85
CA VAL A 56 -15.27 4.73 19.81
C VAL A 56 -15.93 4.97 18.46
N HIS A 57 -15.11 5.37 17.48
CA HIS A 57 -15.48 5.45 16.08
C HIS A 57 -14.84 4.28 15.32
N VAL A 58 -15.66 3.41 14.72
CA VAL A 58 -15.21 2.41 13.76
C VAL A 58 -15.71 2.88 12.40
N VAL A 59 -14.80 3.09 11.45
CA VAL A 59 -15.16 3.63 10.13
C VAL A 59 -14.69 2.67 9.05
N ASP A 60 -15.63 2.19 8.23
CA ASP A 60 -15.32 1.43 7.01
C ASP A 60 -14.74 2.36 5.95
N LEU A 61 -13.47 2.15 5.63
CA LEU A 61 -12.70 2.95 4.67
C LEU A 61 -12.21 2.11 3.48
N LYS A 62 -12.68 0.87 3.32
CA LYS A 62 -12.16 -0.08 2.33
C LYS A 62 -12.28 0.43 0.90
N GLU A 63 -13.46 0.91 0.51
CA GLU A 63 -13.71 1.42 -0.86
C GLU A 63 -12.99 2.77 -1.10
N GLU A 64 -12.94 3.65 -0.10
CA GLU A 64 -12.17 4.91 -0.20
C GLU A 64 -10.67 4.64 -0.35
N PHE A 65 -10.13 3.70 0.44
CA PHE A 65 -8.74 3.30 0.37
C PHE A 65 -8.36 2.83 -1.04
N ILE A 66 -9.16 1.97 -1.65
CA ILE A 66 -8.84 1.46 -2.98
C ILE A 66 -8.99 2.57 -4.03
N ARG A 67 -10.12 3.26 -4.05
CA ARG A 67 -10.45 4.23 -5.10
C ARG A 67 -9.54 5.46 -5.05
N ASP A 68 -9.28 6.00 -3.87
CA ASP A 68 -8.66 7.32 -3.70
C ASP A 68 -7.18 7.23 -3.34
N TYR A 69 -6.65 6.06 -2.95
CA TYR A 69 -5.24 5.88 -2.60
C TYR A 69 -4.54 4.84 -3.48
N VAL A 70 -5.07 3.62 -3.54
CA VAL A 70 -4.46 2.53 -4.32
C VAL A 70 -4.52 2.78 -5.81
N PHE A 71 -5.67 3.20 -6.35
CA PHE A 71 -5.82 3.43 -7.80
C PHE A 71 -4.93 4.56 -8.34
N PRO A 72 -4.77 5.72 -7.67
CA PRO A 72 -3.75 6.70 -8.05
C PRO A 72 -2.34 6.13 -8.08
N ALA A 73 -1.96 5.32 -7.09
CA ALA A 73 -0.65 4.65 -7.06
C ALA A 73 -0.47 3.63 -8.19
N ILE A 74 -1.53 2.89 -8.54
CA ILE A 74 -1.55 2.00 -9.71
C ILE A 74 -1.35 2.81 -11.00
N LYS A 75 -2.12 3.88 -11.22
CA LYS A 75 -1.98 4.74 -12.41
C LYS A 75 -0.57 5.30 -12.54
N ALA A 76 0.03 5.71 -11.42
CA ALA A 76 1.41 6.15 -11.39
C ALA A 76 2.39 5.02 -11.72
N GLY A 77 2.08 3.77 -11.41
CA GLY A 77 3.07 2.69 -11.43
C GLY A 77 4.04 2.82 -10.27
N ALA A 78 3.55 3.28 -9.12
CA ALA A 78 4.37 3.56 -7.93
C ALA A 78 4.88 2.27 -7.30
N VAL A 79 6.21 2.10 -7.29
CA VAL A 79 6.91 1.01 -6.63
C VAL A 79 8.17 1.58 -5.98
N TYR A 80 8.24 1.56 -4.65
CA TYR A 80 9.41 2.06 -3.93
C TYR A 80 10.57 1.07 -4.03
N GLU A 81 11.74 1.59 -4.41
CA GLU A 81 12.98 0.82 -4.61
C GLU A 81 12.76 -0.45 -5.44
N ASN A 82 11.88 -0.35 -6.45
CA ASN A 82 11.51 -1.40 -7.41
C ASN A 82 10.91 -2.69 -6.82
N LYS A 83 10.65 -2.74 -5.51
CA LYS A 83 10.16 -3.94 -4.82
C LYS A 83 8.89 -3.71 -4.01
N TYR A 84 8.74 -2.54 -3.38
CA TYR A 84 7.67 -2.30 -2.42
C TYR A 84 6.49 -1.53 -3.03
N TYR A 85 5.30 -2.14 -3.03
CA TYR A 85 4.08 -1.55 -3.58
C TYR A 85 3.35 -0.57 -2.64
N LEU A 86 3.99 -0.13 -1.56
CA LEU A 86 3.49 0.96 -0.71
C LEU A 86 2.19 0.62 0.05
N ALA A 87 1.80 -0.65 0.21
CA ALA A 87 0.53 -1.04 0.83
C ALA A 87 0.30 -0.42 2.20
N THR A 88 1.30 -0.55 3.06
CA THR A 88 1.41 0.13 4.35
C THR A 88 1.43 1.64 4.11
N ALA A 89 2.37 2.23 3.38
CA ALA A 89 2.47 3.69 3.22
C ALA A 89 1.18 4.40 2.73
N LEU A 90 0.40 3.77 1.85
CA LEU A 90 -0.82 4.31 1.26
C LEU A 90 -1.98 4.49 2.25
N SER A 91 -2.10 3.66 3.29
CA SER A 91 -3.24 3.73 4.21
C SER A 91 -3.12 4.86 5.23
N ARG A 92 -1.90 5.34 5.49
CA ARG A 92 -1.59 6.26 6.61
C ARG A 92 -2.15 7.65 6.39
N PRO A 93 -2.02 8.26 5.19
CA PRO A 93 -2.70 9.53 4.95
C PRO A 93 -4.23 9.42 5.05
N LEU A 94 -4.83 8.28 4.67
CA LEU A 94 -6.27 8.05 4.82
C LEU A 94 -6.68 8.01 6.30
N ILE A 95 -5.96 7.24 7.12
CA ILE A 95 -6.26 7.14 8.56
C ILE A 95 -6.07 8.51 9.21
N ALA A 96 -4.94 9.21 8.96
CA ALA A 96 -4.68 10.53 9.51
C ALA A 96 -5.75 11.57 9.08
N LYS A 97 -6.20 11.54 7.83
CA LYS A 97 -7.30 12.39 7.33
C LYS A 97 -8.59 12.16 8.10
N HIS A 98 -8.98 10.91 8.33
CA HIS A 98 -10.19 10.60 9.09
C HIS A 98 -10.03 10.89 10.58
N GLN A 99 -8.83 10.73 11.13
CA GLN A 99 -8.52 11.10 12.51
C GLN A 99 -8.70 12.60 12.73
N VAL A 100 -8.16 13.45 11.84
CA VAL A 100 -8.36 14.91 11.89
C VAL A 100 -9.84 15.26 11.75
N ARG A 101 -10.57 14.61 10.82
CA ARG A 101 -12.02 14.82 10.65
C ARG A 101 -12.81 14.48 11.91
N ILE A 102 -12.48 13.38 12.58
CA ILE A 102 -13.12 12.99 13.85
C ILE A 102 -12.73 13.95 14.96
N ALA A 103 -11.50 14.45 14.99
CA ALA A 103 -11.08 15.46 15.95
C ALA A 103 -11.93 16.74 15.81
N HIS A 104 -12.23 17.18 14.59
CA HIS A 104 -13.16 18.29 14.36
C HIS A 104 -14.59 17.97 14.83
N LEU A 105 -15.11 16.80 14.46
CA LEU A 105 -16.46 16.36 14.84
C LEU A 105 -16.66 16.35 16.36
N GLU A 106 -15.66 15.86 17.09
CA GLU A 106 -15.71 15.68 18.53
C GLU A 106 -15.23 16.91 19.32
N LYS A 107 -14.80 17.96 18.60
CA LYS A 107 -14.16 19.17 19.15
C LYS A 107 -12.92 18.83 19.99
N ALA A 108 -12.15 17.85 19.53
CA ALA A 108 -10.87 17.48 20.12
C ALA A 108 -9.79 18.49 19.78
N THR A 109 -8.90 18.75 20.75
CA THR A 109 -7.76 19.66 20.60
C THR A 109 -6.48 18.91 20.24
N ALA A 110 -6.49 17.58 20.37
CA ALA A 110 -5.34 16.72 20.14
C ALA A 110 -5.70 15.47 19.32
N ILE A 111 -4.70 14.89 18.68
CA ILE A 111 -4.71 13.55 18.12
C ILE A 111 -3.55 12.74 18.69
N ALA A 112 -3.68 11.42 18.75
CA ALA A 112 -2.64 10.53 19.23
C ALA A 112 -2.45 9.31 18.32
N HIS A 113 -1.23 8.76 18.27
CA HIS A 113 -0.93 7.53 17.54
C HIS A 113 0.15 6.71 18.25
N GLY A 114 0.18 5.40 17.98
CA GLY A 114 1.13 4.46 18.57
C GLY A 114 2.37 4.17 17.72
N CYS A 115 2.82 5.11 16.89
CA CYS A 115 3.99 4.85 16.03
C CYS A 115 5.30 4.96 16.83
N THR A 116 6.26 4.09 16.54
CA THR A 116 7.61 4.14 17.13
C THR A 116 8.46 5.25 16.50
N GLY A 117 9.53 5.65 17.21
CA GLY A 117 10.49 6.67 16.75
C GLY A 117 11.42 6.24 15.61
N LYS A 118 11.48 4.95 15.26
CA LYS A 118 12.34 4.39 14.20
C LYS A 118 11.60 4.05 12.89
N GLY A 119 10.28 4.17 12.89
CA GLY A 119 9.43 3.85 11.74
C GLY A 119 9.11 5.07 10.88
N ASN A 120 8.75 4.83 9.62
CA ASN A 120 8.27 5.89 8.72
C ASN A 120 6.85 6.37 9.05
N ASP A 121 6.07 5.55 9.77
CA ASP A 121 4.64 5.82 9.98
C ASP A 121 4.39 7.04 10.86
N GLN A 122 5.28 7.34 11.81
CA GLN A 122 5.21 8.60 12.56
C GLN A 122 5.22 9.81 11.59
N VAL A 123 6.09 9.79 10.57
CA VAL A 123 6.18 10.89 9.61
C VAL A 123 4.89 10.96 8.78
N ARG A 124 4.40 9.81 8.30
CA ARG A 124 3.20 9.74 7.46
C ARG A 124 1.95 10.25 8.19
N PHE A 125 1.76 9.86 9.45
CA PHE A 125 0.67 10.36 10.29
C PHE A 125 0.81 11.84 10.60
N GLU A 126 1.97 12.24 11.16
CA GLU A 126 2.15 13.59 11.66
C GLU A 126 2.17 14.64 10.55
N VAL A 127 2.87 14.38 9.43
CA VAL A 127 2.92 15.31 8.30
C VAL A 127 1.53 15.48 7.67
N THR A 128 0.79 14.38 7.48
CA THR A 128 -0.60 14.47 6.98
C THR A 128 -1.46 15.30 7.92
N ALA A 129 -1.42 15.02 9.22
CA ALA A 129 -2.20 15.75 10.21
C ALA A 129 -1.86 17.24 10.26
N ARG A 130 -0.56 17.59 10.23
CA ARG A 130 -0.09 18.99 10.22
C ARG A 130 -0.52 19.73 8.95
N LEU A 131 -0.48 19.09 7.79
CA LEU A 131 -0.92 19.67 6.52
C LEU A 131 -2.43 19.90 6.49
N LEU A 132 -3.22 19.04 7.12
CA LEU A 132 -4.68 19.18 7.20
C LEU A 132 -5.14 20.14 8.29
N ASN A 133 -4.48 20.14 9.44
CA ASN A 133 -4.76 21.06 10.54
C ASN A 133 -3.54 21.24 11.47
N PRO A 134 -2.75 22.29 11.30
CA PRO A 134 -1.55 22.52 12.12
C PRO A 134 -1.86 22.94 13.56
N ARG A 135 -3.13 23.18 13.92
CA ARG A 135 -3.53 23.59 15.28
C ARG A 135 -3.78 22.41 16.22
N LEU A 136 -3.91 21.19 15.70
CA LEU A 136 -4.08 20.01 16.54
C LEU A 136 -2.76 19.69 17.23
N GLU A 137 -2.81 19.50 18.53
CA GLU A 137 -1.71 18.89 19.27
C GLU A 137 -1.55 17.43 18.81
N ILE A 138 -0.31 17.01 18.59
CA ILE A 138 0.01 15.63 18.21
C ILE A 138 0.75 14.98 19.37
N ILE A 139 0.19 13.89 19.87
CA ILE A 139 0.77 13.12 20.96
C ILE A 139 1.23 11.77 20.41
N ALA A 140 2.50 11.43 20.60
CA ALA A 140 3.09 10.16 20.15
C ALA A 140 3.65 9.40 21.36
N PRO A 141 2.82 8.78 22.21
CA PRO A 141 3.25 8.23 23.48
C PRO A 141 4.39 7.23 23.35
N VAL A 142 4.37 6.34 22.35
CA VAL A 142 5.43 5.32 22.14
C VAL A 142 6.82 5.93 21.94
N ARG A 143 6.91 7.22 21.57
CA ARG A 143 8.17 7.95 21.43
C ARG A 143 8.61 8.67 22.71
N VAL A 144 7.69 8.97 23.62
CA VAL A 144 7.93 9.89 24.76
C VAL A 144 7.59 9.29 26.12
N TRP A 145 6.89 8.17 26.17
CA TRP A 145 6.50 7.52 27.40
C TRP A 145 7.69 6.90 28.13
N GLU A 146 7.45 6.53 29.36
CA GLU A 146 8.42 6.03 30.32
C GLU A 146 8.82 4.56 30.09
N PHE A 147 8.05 3.80 29.31
CA PHE A 147 8.30 2.37 29.07
C PHE A 147 9.50 2.17 28.14
N LYS A 148 10.50 1.41 28.62
CA LYS A 148 11.75 1.11 27.91
C LYS A 148 11.70 -0.23 27.19
N THR A 149 10.83 -1.14 27.62
CA THR A 149 10.72 -2.49 27.09
C THR A 149 9.25 -2.87 26.86
N ARG A 150 9.03 -3.90 26.05
CA ARG A 150 7.69 -4.46 25.84
C ARG A 150 7.18 -5.17 27.10
N GLU A 151 8.08 -5.68 27.92
CA GLU A 151 7.80 -6.29 29.21
C GLU A 151 7.22 -5.27 30.20
N GLU A 152 7.83 -4.08 30.32
CA GLU A 152 7.29 -2.99 31.16
C GLU A 152 5.89 -2.55 30.71
N GLU A 153 5.64 -2.56 29.40
CA GLU A 153 4.33 -2.26 28.85
C GLU A 153 3.28 -3.34 29.17
N ILE A 154 3.69 -4.62 29.16
CA ILE A 154 2.84 -5.74 29.58
C ILE A 154 2.51 -5.63 31.07
N GLU A 155 3.49 -5.29 31.90
CA GLU A 155 3.29 -5.06 33.34
C GLU A 155 2.31 -3.91 33.57
N TYR A 156 2.49 -2.78 32.88
CA TYR A 156 1.54 -1.66 32.92
C TYR A 156 0.12 -2.08 32.52
N ALA A 157 -0.02 -2.90 31.48
CA ALA A 157 -1.33 -3.43 31.06
C ALA A 157 -1.96 -4.32 32.14
N GLN A 158 -1.16 -5.15 32.83
CA GLN A 158 -1.63 -6.03 33.89
C GLN A 158 -2.06 -5.23 35.15
N GLU A 159 -1.23 -4.29 35.60
CA GLU A 159 -1.50 -3.43 36.75
C GLU A 159 -2.78 -2.61 36.56
N ASN A 160 -3.00 -2.12 35.34
CA ASN A 160 -4.18 -1.33 34.98
C ASN A 160 -5.37 -2.18 34.50
N LYS A 161 -5.28 -3.52 34.60
CA LYS A 161 -6.33 -4.47 34.20
C LYS A 161 -6.83 -4.27 32.76
N ILE A 162 -5.93 -3.90 31.86
CA ILE A 162 -6.24 -3.66 30.45
C ILE A 162 -6.51 -5.02 29.78
N PRO A 163 -7.69 -5.24 29.15
CA PRO A 163 -8.09 -6.54 28.63
C PRO A 163 -7.44 -6.86 27.26
N VAL A 164 -6.12 -7.02 27.25
CA VAL A 164 -5.31 -7.39 26.08
C VAL A 164 -4.77 -8.81 26.22
N ASP A 165 -4.70 -9.54 25.12
CA ASP A 165 -4.09 -10.87 25.09
C ASP A 165 -2.56 -10.72 25.02
N VAL A 166 -1.90 -10.77 26.19
CA VAL A 166 -0.43 -10.71 26.31
C VAL A 166 0.25 -12.06 26.06
N THR A 167 -0.53 -13.14 25.86
CA THR A 167 0.01 -14.50 25.81
C THR A 167 0.49 -14.93 24.42
N LYS A 168 0.01 -14.26 23.35
CA LYS A 168 0.45 -14.52 21.97
C LYS A 168 1.71 -13.72 21.65
N LYS A 169 2.87 -14.25 22.06
CA LYS A 169 4.19 -13.76 21.63
C LYS A 169 4.45 -14.16 20.18
N SER A 170 3.86 -13.45 19.21
CA SER A 170 4.48 -13.44 17.88
C SER A 170 5.73 -12.55 17.97
N PRO A 171 6.92 -13.03 17.55
CA PRO A 171 8.11 -12.19 17.51
C PRO A 171 8.08 -11.16 16.36
N TYR A 172 7.04 -11.21 15.53
CA TYR A 172 6.91 -10.37 14.34
C TYR A 172 6.00 -9.17 14.59
N SER A 173 6.40 -8.03 14.04
CA SER A 173 5.52 -6.89 13.83
C SER A 173 4.87 -7.04 12.46
N VAL A 174 3.54 -6.95 12.41
CA VAL A 174 2.74 -7.21 11.21
C VAL A 174 1.75 -6.07 11.00
N ASP A 175 1.73 -5.52 9.80
CA ASP A 175 0.67 -4.62 9.33
C ASP A 175 -0.01 -5.24 8.11
N ILE A 176 -1.33 -5.15 8.04
CA ILE A 176 -2.13 -5.74 6.96
C ILE A 176 -3.28 -4.80 6.59
N ASN A 177 -3.51 -4.67 5.28
CA ASN A 177 -4.70 -4.07 4.72
C ASN A 177 -5.07 -4.74 3.39
N LEU A 178 -6.09 -4.24 2.70
CA LEU A 178 -6.56 -4.80 1.44
C LEU A 178 -5.49 -4.89 0.35
N TYR A 179 -4.50 -4.01 0.35
CA TYR A 179 -3.53 -3.95 -0.73
C TYR A 179 -2.29 -4.81 -0.49
N GLY A 180 -2.02 -5.16 0.78
CA GLY A 180 -0.94 -6.05 1.14
C GLY A 180 -0.66 -6.15 2.63
N ARG A 181 0.39 -6.90 2.93
CA ARG A 181 0.84 -7.19 4.28
C ARG A 181 2.34 -6.98 4.40
N SER A 182 2.80 -6.37 5.49
CA SER A 182 4.21 -6.26 5.86
C SER A 182 4.52 -7.10 7.09
N ILE A 183 5.73 -7.64 7.16
CA ILE A 183 6.27 -8.39 8.30
C ILE A 183 7.70 -7.92 8.55
N GLU A 184 7.99 -7.60 9.81
CA GLU A 184 9.33 -7.25 10.29
C GLU A 184 9.60 -7.85 11.69
N CYS A 185 10.79 -7.58 12.23
CA CYS A 185 11.27 -8.04 13.54
C CYS A 185 11.56 -9.55 13.67
N GLY A 186 12.13 -9.92 14.82
CA GLY A 186 12.52 -11.30 15.11
C GLY A 186 13.68 -11.76 14.21
N VAL A 187 13.61 -13.01 13.75
CA VAL A 187 14.64 -13.61 12.89
C VAL A 187 14.82 -12.90 11.54
N LEU A 188 13.87 -12.05 11.12
CA LEU A 188 13.92 -11.32 9.85
C LEU A 188 14.89 -10.13 9.89
N GLU A 189 15.32 -9.69 11.07
CA GLU A 189 16.28 -8.59 11.21
C GLU A 189 17.67 -8.96 10.70
N ASP A 190 18.04 -10.25 10.74
CA ASP A 190 19.25 -10.76 10.11
C ASP A 190 18.99 -11.03 8.61
N PRO A 191 19.59 -10.25 7.68
CA PRO A 191 19.38 -10.42 6.25
C PRO A 191 19.90 -11.75 5.68
N TRP A 192 20.67 -12.52 6.45
CA TRP A 192 21.15 -13.85 6.05
C TRP A 192 20.14 -14.97 6.33
N ILE A 193 19.15 -14.73 7.18
CA ILE A 193 18.13 -15.72 7.53
C ILE A 193 17.02 -15.74 6.49
N GLU A 194 16.70 -16.93 5.97
CA GLU A 194 15.56 -17.14 5.09
C GLU A 194 14.25 -16.88 5.87
N PRO A 195 13.29 -16.12 5.29
CA PRO A 195 12.02 -15.87 5.96
C PRO A 195 11.24 -17.18 6.20
N PRO A 196 10.89 -17.52 7.45
CA PRO A 196 10.18 -18.77 7.76
C PRO A 196 8.80 -18.85 7.09
N GLU A 197 8.36 -20.05 6.69
CA GLU A 197 7.11 -20.20 5.91
C GLU A 197 5.86 -19.77 6.71
N GLU A 198 5.86 -19.90 8.04
CA GLU A 198 4.74 -19.56 8.90
C GLU A 198 4.40 -18.06 8.92
N ILE A 199 5.35 -17.20 8.51
CA ILE A 199 5.11 -15.76 8.46
C ILE A 199 4.11 -15.42 7.37
N TYR A 200 4.01 -16.20 6.28
CA TYR A 200 3.16 -15.91 5.14
C TYR A 200 1.71 -16.34 5.41
N LYS A 201 0.76 -15.41 5.21
CA LYS A 201 -0.67 -15.63 5.48
C LYS A 201 -1.57 -15.31 4.29
N LEU A 202 -1.15 -14.40 3.42
CA LEU A 202 -1.91 -14.06 2.21
C LEU A 202 -1.60 -14.98 1.03
N THR A 203 -0.42 -15.62 1.05
CA THR A 203 0.10 -16.40 -0.08
C THR A 203 0.51 -17.81 0.36
N VAL A 204 0.17 -18.82 -0.44
CA VAL A 204 0.73 -20.17 -0.26
C VAL A 204 2.18 -20.21 -0.72
N SER A 205 2.99 -21.10 -0.17
CA SER A 205 4.33 -21.36 -0.71
C SER A 205 4.25 -21.66 -2.22
N PRO A 206 5.16 -21.11 -3.05
CA PRO A 206 5.28 -21.50 -4.45
C PRO A 206 5.33 -23.02 -4.64
N GLN A 207 5.94 -23.77 -3.72
CA GLN A 207 5.99 -25.24 -3.78
C GLN A 207 4.59 -25.87 -3.64
N LYS A 208 3.72 -25.29 -2.81
CA LYS A 208 2.34 -25.75 -2.54
C LYS A 208 1.28 -25.16 -3.47
N ALA A 209 1.65 -24.19 -4.31
CA ALA A 209 0.75 -23.63 -5.32
C ALA A 209 0.31 -24.68 -6.36
N PRO A 210 -0.79 -24.48 -7.12
CA PRO A 210 -1.28 -25.45 -8.10
C PRO A 210 -0.24 -25.92 -9.12
N ASN A 211 -0.26 -27.22 -9.46
CA ASN A 211 0.59 -27.82 -10.50
C ASN A 211 0.11 -27.53 -11.93
N LYS A 212 -1.06 -26.92 -12.09
CA LYS A 212 -1.59 -26.47 -13.39
C LYS A 212 -1.55 -24.94 -13.44
N PRO A 213 -1.03 -24.31 -14.52
CA PRO A 213 -1.05 -22.87 -14.65
C PRO A 213 -2.47 -22.31 -14.59
N THR A 214 -2.64 -21.20 -13.88
CA THR A 214 -3.90 -20.45 -13.85
C THR A 214 -3.82 -19.29 -14.83
N TYR A 215 -4.80 -19.15 -15.72
CA TYR A 215 -4.90 -18.00 -16.61
C TYR A 215 -5.91 -16.99 -16.07
N VAL A 216 -5.57 -15.72 -16.14
CA VAL A 216 -6.47 -14.63 -15.76
C VAL A 216 -6.34 -13.47 -16.73
N GLU A 217 -7.47 -12.88 -17.11
CA GLU A 217 -7.50 -11.65 -17.88
C GLU A 217 -7.83 -10.49 -16.95
N VAL A 218 -7.01 -9.44 -16.95
CA VAL A 218 -7.27 -8.20 -16.23
C VAL A 218 -7.60 -7.12 -17.27
N GLU A 219 -8.82 -6.59 -17.21
CA GLU A 219 -9.25 -5.49 -18.07
C GLU A 219 -9.10 -4.17 -17.32
N PHE A 220 -8.53 -3.18 -18.01
CA PHE A 220 -8.34 -1.83 -17.51
C PHE A 220 -9.19 -0.84 -18.28
N ALA A 221 -9.65 0.19 -17.57
CA ALA A 221 -10.20 1.41 -18.14
C ALA A 221 -9.48 2.60 -17.53
N LYS A 222 -8.91 3.46 -18.38
CA LYS A 222 -8.17 4.66 -17.97
C LYS A 222 -7.13 4.39 -16.86
N GLY A 223 -6.34 3.33 -17.01
CA GLY A 223 -5.26 2.94 -16.11
C GLY A 223 -5.67 2.22 -14.83
N VAL A 224 -6.98 2.01 -14.58
CA VAL A 224 -7.46 1.26 -13.41
C VAL A 224 -8.08 -0.06 -13.82
N PRO A 225 -7.89 -1.15 -13.06
CA PRO A 225 -8.52 -2.43 -13.36
C PRO A 225 -10.04 -2.34 -13.09
N VAL A 226 -10.84 -2.92 -13.98
CA VAL A 226 -12.31 -2.88 -13.96
C VAL A 226 -12.98 -4.24 -14.13
N LYS A 227 -12.31 -5.22 -14.76
CA LYS A 227 -12.81 -6.59 -14.89
C LYS A 227 -11.73 -7.63 -14.65
N ILE A 228 -12.15 -8.81 -14.18
CA ILE A 228 -11.33 -10.02 -14.08
C ILE A 228 -12.02 -11.13 -14.85
N SER A 229 -11.35 -11.69 -15.87
CA SER A 229 -11.85 -12.78 -16.72
C SER A 229 -13.29 -12.54 -17.23
N GLY A 230 -13.53 -11.34 -17.77
CA GLY A 230 -14.82 -10.93 -18.33
C GLY A 230 -15.85 -10.42 -17.30
N LYS A 231 -15.63 -10.61 -16.00
CA LYS A 231 -16.56 -10.17 -14.94
C LYS A 231 -16.21 -8.77 -14.44
N THR A 232 -17.15 -7.83 -14.59
CA THR A 232 -17.06 -6.49 -13.98
C THR A 232 -17.20 -6.59 -12.46
N LEU A 233 -16.32 -5.91 -11.73
CA LEU A 233 -16.29 -5.92 -10.28
C LEU A 233 -16.17 -4.49 -9.74
N LYS A 234 -16.68 -4.27 -8.53
CA LYS A 234 -16.40 -3.05 -7.76
C LYS A 234 -14.93 -3.06 -7.29
N PRO A 235 -14.34 -1.90 -6.99
CA PRO A 235 -12.93 -1.80 -6.60
C PRO A 235 -12.53 -2.76 -5.46
N LEU A 236 -13.31 -2.83 -4.38
CA LEU A 236 -13.09 -3.77 -3.28
C LEU A 236 -13.04 -5.23 -3.73
N ALA A 237 -14.12 -5.70 -4.35
CA ALA A 237 -14.23 -7.08 -4.83
C ALA A 237 -13.14 -7.45 -5.84
N LEU A 238 -12.67 -6.47 -6.63
CA LEU A 238 -11.58 -6.67 -7.58
C LEU A 238 -10.26 -6.95 -6.87
N ILE A 239 -9.88 -6.12 -5.88
CA ILE A 239 -8.66 -6.31 -5.10
C ILE A 239 -8.71 -7.63 -4.32
N GLU A 240 -9.82 -7.93 -3.67
CA GLU A 240 -10.01 -9.19 -2.93
C GLU A 240 -9.89 -10.42 -3.84
N GLN A 241 -10.52 -10.39 -5.02
CA GLN A 241 -10.46 -11.50 -5.96
C GLN A 241 -9.03 -11.69 -6.51
N LEU A 242 -8.30 -10.61 -6.79
CA LEU A 242 -6.90 -10.71 -7.22
C LEU A 242 -5.98 -11.17 -6.08
N ASN A 243 -6.22 -10.74 -4.84
CA ASN A 243 -5.48 -11.23 -3.68
C ASN A 243 -5.68 -12.74 -3.51
N LYS A 244 -6.92 -13.22 -3.58
CA LYS A 244 -7.24 -14.66 -3.49
C LYS A 244 -6.58 -15.45 -4.62
N LEU A 245 -6.65 -14.94 -5.84
CA LEU A 245 -6.10 -15.61 -7.01
C LEU A 245 -4.56 -15.66 -6.97
N GLY A 246 -3.92 -14.51 -6.71
CA GLY A 246 -2.47 -14.41 -6.58
C GLY A 246 -1.96 -15.22 -5.40
N GLY A 247 -2.61 -15.11 -4.25
CA GLY A 247 -2.31 -15.84 -3.03
C GLY A 247 -2.35 -17.35 -3.21
N LYS A 248 -3.39 -17.88 -3.89
CA LYS A 248 -3.48 -19.31 -4.23
C LYS A 248 -2.36 -19.78 -5.16
N ASN A 249 -1.80 -18.91 -5.98
CA ASN A 249 -0.69 -19.23 -6.90
C ASN A 249 0.70 -18.87 -6.33
N GLY A 250 0.78 -18.43 -5.07
CA GLY A 250 2.04 -18.03 -4.41
C GLY A 250 2.64 -16.72 -4.91
N ILE A 251 1.84 -15.86 -5.53
CA ILE A 251 2.31 -14.60 -6.16
C ILE A 251 2.43 -13.49 -5.10
N GLY A 252 3.49 -12.68 -5.22
CA GLY A 252 3.59 -11.40 -4.53
C GLY A 252 4.30 -11.44 -3.17
N ARG A 253 5.09 -12.49 -2.90
CA ARG A 253 6.08 -12.48 -1.82
C ARG A 253 7.27 -11.63 -2.24
N VAL A 254 7.65 -10.66 -1.40
CA VAL A 254 8.76 -9.73 -1.64
C VAL A 254 9.64 -9.68 -0.40
N ASP A 255 10.96 -9.78 -0.60
CA ASP A 255 11.98 -9.56 0.43
C ASP A 255 12.84 -8.36 0.00
N VAL A 256 12.89 -7.33 0.86
CA VAL A 256 13.61 -6.09 0.57
C VAL A 256 14.36 -5.60 1.80
N VAL A 257 15.59 -5.14 1.54
CA VAL A 257 16.29 -4.20 2.42
C VAL A 257 16.05 -2.82 1.84
N GLU A 258 15.27 -2.00 2.53
CA GLU A 258 14.80 -0.70 2.07
C GLU A 258 15.44 0.46 2.83
N ASN A 259 15.45 1.64 2.22
CA ASN A 259 15.94 2.87 2.83
C ASN A 259 14.80 3.63 3.50
N ARG A 260 14.78 3.66 4.84
CA ARG A 260 13.81 4.45 5.60
C ARG A 260 14.14 5.93 5.48
N LEU A 261 13.10 6.76 5.53
CA LEU A 261 13.25 8.23 5.51
C LEU A 261 14.10 8.73 6.67
N VAL A 262 14.04 8.05 7.82
CA VAL A 262 14.80 8.40 9.03
C VAL A 262 16.30 8.06 8.96
N GLY A 263 16.80 7.64 7.79
CA GLY A 263 18.23 7.49 7.53
C GLY A 263 18.82 6.10 7.81
N ILE A 264 18.00 5.10 8.16
CA ILE A 264 18.43 3.72 8.39
C ILE A 264 17.93 2.79 7.30
N LYS A 265 18.62 1.66 7.13
CA LYS A 265 18.10 0.53 6.37
C LYS A 265 17.27 -0.38 7.27
N SER A 266 16.24 -1.00 6.71
CA SER A 266 15.48 -2.06 7.37
C SER A 266 15.19 -3.17 6.38
N ARG A 267 15.17 -4.42 6.86
CA ARG A 267 14.66 -5.56 6.09
C ARG A 267 13.18 -5.75 6.39
N GLU A 268 12.37 -5.80 5.35
CA GLU A 268 10.93 -6.07 5.46
C GLU A 268 10.51 -7.12 4.43
N ILE A 269 9.61 -7.99 4.87
CA ILE A 269 8.96 -8.98 4.01
C ILE A 269 7.55 -8.49 3.71
N TYR A 270 7.12 -8.61 2.47
CA TYR A 270 5.79 -8.22 2.05
C TYR A 270 5.04 -9.32 1.32
N GLU A 271 3.71 -9.33 1.48
CA GLU A 271 2.77 -10.10 0.66
C GLU A 271 1.82 -9.13 -0.05
N ASN A 272 1.96 -8.98 -1.37
CA ASN A 272 1.13 -8.08 -2.19
C ASN A 272 0.61 -8.79 -3.46
N PRO A 273 -0.24 -9.83 -3.34
CA PRO A 273 -0.68 -10.62 -4.49
C PRO A 273 -1.44 -9.79 -5.53
N ALA A 274 -2.45 -9.00 -5.14
CA ALA A 274 -3.17 -8.16 -6.09
C ALA A 274 -2.28 -7.11 -6.74
N ALA A 275 -1.45 -6.41 -5.95
CA ALA A 275 -0.55 -5.38 -6.46
C ALA A 275 0.38 -5.95 -7.55
N THR A 276 0.98 -7.12 -7.30
CA THR A 276 1.91 -7.76 -8.25
C THR A 276 1.22 -8.07 -9.58
N LEU A 277 0.01 -8.63 -9.54
CA LEU A 277 -0.76 -8.92 -10.76
C LEU A 277 -1.16 -7.65 -11.52
N ILE A 278 -1.63 -6.63 -10.80
CA ILE A 278 -2.09 -5.37 -11.41
C ILE A 278 -0.92 -4.64 -12.05
N HIS A 279 0.21 -4.51 -11.36
CA HIS A 279 1.37 -3.80 -11.88
C HIS A 279 1.98 -4.51 -13.10
N ALA A 280 2.11 -5.84 -13.06
CA ALA A 280 2.55 -6.61 -14.21
C ALA A 280 1.62 -6.42 -15.42
N ALA A 281 0.30 -6.45 -15.22
CA ALA A 281 -0.65 -6.24 -16.31
C ALA A 281 -0.67 -4.80 -16.83
N ARG A 282 -0.65 -3.81 -15.93
CA ARG A 282 -0.69 -2.38 -16.28
C ARG A 282 0.53 -1.97 -17.09
N GLN A 283 1.74 -2.34 -16.66
CA GLN A 283 2.98 -1.99 -17.34
C GLN A 283 2.94 -2.43 -18.81
N GLU A 284 2.40 -3.61 -19.06
CA GLU A 284 2.34 -4.20 -20.38
C GLU A 284 1.22 -3.65 -21.26
N LEU A 285 0.14 -3.16 -20.64
CA LEU A 285 -0.86 -2.38 -21.33
C LEU A 285 -0.33 -0.99 -21.69
N GLU A 286 0.43 -0.35 -20.81
CA GLU A 286 1.10 0.92 -21.09
C GLU A 286 2.08 0.79 -22.25
N ALA A 287 2.91 -0.26 -22.27
CA ALA A 287 3.84 -0.53 -23.37
C ALA A 287 3.13 -0.68 -24.73
N LEU A 288 1.87 -1.13 -24.75
CA LEU A 288 1.07 -1.26 -25.97
C LEU A 288 0.42 0.06 -26.42
N VAL A 289 0.16 0.99 -25.49
CA VAL A 289 -0.72 2.15 -25.70
C VAL A 289 0.02 3.50 -25.68
N LEU A 290 1.03 3.65 -24.82
CA LEU A 290 1.80 4.88 -24.70
C LEU A 290 2.82 4.96 -25.85
N ASP A 291 3.09 6.17 -26.32
CA ASP A 291 4.23 6.39 -27.20
C ASP A 291 5.55 6.29 -26.42
N ARG A 292 6.65 6.17 -27.17
CA ARG A 292 8.00 5.97 -26.63
C ARG A 292 8.40 7.05 -25.63
N GLU A 293 8.23 8.32 -25.96
CA GLU A 293 8.69 9.44 -25.12
C GLU A 293 7.87 9.53 -23.84
N THR A 294 6.54 9.41 -23.93
CA THR A 294 5.67 9.36 -22.75
C THR A 294 6.03 8.18 -21.84
N SER A 295 6.23 6.99 -22.40
CA SER A 295 6.58 5.78 -21.65
C SER A 295 7.92 5.95 -20.91
N HIS A 296 8.96 6.42 -21.61
CA HIS A 296 10.29 6.60 -21.03
C HIS A 296 10.31 7.69 -19.96
N TYR A 297 9.67 8.83 -20.20
CA TYR A 297 9.62 9.93 -19.22
C TYR A 297 8.76 9.59 -18.00
N LYS A 298 7.73 8.76 -18.16
CA LYS A 298 6.89 8.31 -17.04
C LYS A 298 7.69 7.54 -15.98
N ASN A 299 8.73 6.79 -16.34
CA ASN A 299 9.49 5.95 -15.40
C ASN A 299 10.11 6.74 -14.22
N PRO A 300 10.99 7.75 -14.44
CA PRO A 300 11.54 8.53 -13.32
C PRO A 300 10.46 9.31 -12.55
N VAL A 301 9.40 9.76 -13.21
CA VAL A 301 8.27 10.44 -12.54
C VAL A 301 7.51 9.48 -11.61
N SER A 302 7.38 8.22 -12.00
CA SER A 302 6.74 7.15 -11.19
C SER A 302 7.54 6.86 -9.93
N GLN A 303 8.87 6.88 -10.02
CA GLN A 303 9.77 6.75 -8.86
C GLN A 303 9.58 7.93 -7.91
N LYS A 304 9.56 9.16 -8.44
CA LYS A 304 9.31 10.34 -7.60
C LYS A 304 7.95 10.28 -6.89
N TYR A 305 6.92 9.79 -7.58
CA TYR A 305 5.60 9.61 -6.99
C TYR A 305 5.62 8.57 -5.85
N ALA A 306 6.34 7.46 -6.02
CA ALA A 306 6.52 6.46 -4.98
C ALA A 306 7.25 7.02 -3.75
N GLU A 307 8.30 7.83 -3.95
CA GLU A 307 9.00 8.55 -2.87
C GLU A 307 8.05 9.45 -2.08
N LEU A 308 7.23 10.27 -2.74
CA LEU A 308 6.30 11.16 -2.04
C LEU A 308 5.32 10.38 -1.14
N ILE A 309 4.83 9.24 -1.62
CA ILE A 309 3.98 8.35 -0.81
C ILE A 309 4.78 7.79 0.37
N TYR A 310 5.96 7.23 0.10
CA TYR A 310 6.79 6.60 1.12
C TYR A 310 7.20 7.59 2.22
N TYR A 311 7.52 8.84 1.85
CA TYR A 311 7.94 9.92 2.75
C TYR A 311 6.79 10.64 3.47
N GLY A 312 5.54 10.23 3.26
CA GLY A 312 4.38 10.84 3.95
C GLY A 312 3.96 12.20 3.39
N LEU A 313 4.31 12.49 2.13
CA LEU A 313 4.03 13.75 1.44
C LEU A 313 2.75 13.70 0.59
N TRP A 314 1.78 12.88 1.00
CA TRP A 314 0.53 12.65 0.27
C TRP A 314 -0.28 13.92 0.01
N GLU A 315 -0.35 14.83 1.00
CA GLU A 315 -1.16 16.05 0.93
C GLU A 315 -0.43 17.24 0.27
N THR A 316 0.78 17.04 -0.24
CA THR A 316 1.58 18.13 -0.82
C THR A 316 1.08 18.57 -2.21
N PRO A 317 1.32 19.84 -2.62
CA PRO A 317 1.01 20.31 -3.97
C PRO A 317 1.66 19.47 -5.07
N MET A 318 2.92 19.07 -4.89
CA MET A 318 3.65 18.23 -5.86
C MET A 318 2.93 16.91 -6.11
N LYS A 319 2.43 16.25 -5.06
CA LYS A 319 1.64 15.01 -5.20
C LYS A 319 0.40 15.26 -6.07
N LYS A 320 -0.36 16.33 -5.81
CA LYS A 320 -1.58 16.68 -6.58
C LYS A 320 -1.27 17.01 -8.05
N GLN A 321 -0.13 17.66 -8.32
CA GLN A 321 0.33 17.93 -9.69
C GLN A 321 0.67 16.63 -10.42
N LEU A 322 1.34 15.69 -9.74
CA LEU A 322 1.63 14.38 -10.31
C LEU A 322 0.36 13.54 -10.50
N ASP A 323 -0.64 13.64 -9.62
CA ASP A 323 -1.96 13.01 -9.83
C ASP A 323 -2.56 13.47 -11.17
N ALA A 324 -2.50 14.77 -11.46
CA ALA A 324 -3.00 15.31 -12.73
C ALA A 324 -2.21 14.78 -13.94
N TYR A 325 -0.88 14.74 -13.83
CA TYR A 325 0.00 14.14 -14.85
C TYR A 325 -0.36 12.68 -15.12
N PHE A 326 -0.44 11.84 -14.08
CA PHE A 326 -0.74 10.43 -14.26
C PHE A 326 -2.16 10.20 -14.76
N ASN A 327 -3.16 10.92 -14.25
CA ASN A 327 -4.51 10.85 -14.81
C ASN A 327 -4.52 11.15 -16.31
N LYS A 328 -3.72 12.13 -16.77
CA LYS A 328 -3.61 12.45 -18.18
C LYS A 328 -2.93 11.35 -19.00
N THR A 329 -1.80 10.81 -18.53
CA THR A 329 -1.12 9.69 -19.24
C THR A 329 -2.00 8.45 -19.36
N GLN A 330 -2.90 8.23 -18.40
CA GLN A 330 -3.77 7.07 -18.36
C GLN A 330 -5.04 7.19 -19.22
N ASP A 331 -5.35 8.34 -19.83
CA ASP A 331 -6.60 8.59 -20.59
C ASP A 331 -6.96 7.48 -21.58
N ARG A 332 -5.95 6.92 -22.26
CA ARG A 332 -6.10 5.87 -23.28
C ARG A 332 -5.66 4.49 -22.82
N VAL A 333 -5.12 4.34 -21.61
CA VAL A 333 -4.64 3.05 -21.08
C VAL A 333 -5.85 2.19 -20.70
N SER A 334 -6.49 1.62 -21.72
CA SER A 334 -7.68 0.78 -21.62
C SER A 334 -7.55 -0.41 -22.54
N GLY A 335 -7.83 -1.61 -22.04
CA GLY A 335 -7.60 -2.85 -22.76
C GLY A 335 -7.51 -4.03 -21.80
N THR A 336 -7.13 -5.19 -22.32
CA THR A 336 -7.08 -6.43 -21.57
C THR A 336 -5.68 -7.02 -21.65
N VAL A 337 -5.17 -7.48 -20.50
CA VAL A 337 -3.91 -8.22 -20.43
C VAL A 337 -4.17 -9.59 -19.81
N ARG A 338 -3.65 -10.63 -20.45
CA ARG A 338 -3.77 -12.01 -20.00
C ARG A 338 -2.49 -12.44 -19.30
N LEU A 339 -2.61 -12.89 -18.07
CA LEU A 339 -1.54 -13.39 -17.23
C LEU A 339 -1.64 -14.91 -17.09
N LYS A 340 -0.49 -15.57 -17.05
CA LYS A 340 -0.31 -16.97 -16.67
C LYS A 340 0.38 -17.00 -15.31
N LEU A 341 -0.30 -17.57 -14.32
CA LEU A 341 0.18 -17.69 -12.95
C LEU A 341 0.61 -19.12 -12.71
N TYR A 342 1.83 -19.32 -12.21
CA TYR A 342 2.36 -20.64 -11.96
C TYR A 342 3.45 -20.63 -10.90
N LYS A 343 3.23 -21.32 -9.78
CA LYS A 343 4.26 -21.60 -8.76
C LYS A 343 5.06 -20.35 -8.37
N GLY A 344 4.38 -19.29 -7.95
CA GLY A 344 5.01 -18.01 -7.57
C GLY A 344 5.34 -17.06 -8.72
N ASN A 345 5.20 -17.49 -9.97
CA ASN A 345 5.51 -16.68 -11.15
C ASN A 345 4.26 -16.11 -11.81
N CYS A 346 4.36 -14.86 -12.27
CA CYS A 346 3.35 -14.18 -13.08
C CYS A 346 3.96 -13.80 -14.43
N THR A 347 3.50 -14.42 -15.51
CA THR A 347 3.98 -14.17 -16.87
C THR A 347 2.87 -13.58 -17.72
N VAL A 348 3.16 -12.53 -18.48
CA VAL A 348 2.19 -11.97 -19.43
C VAL A 348 2.21 -12.78 -20.72
N VAL A 349 1.03 -13.22 -21.17
CA VAL A 349 0.87 -14.14 -22.32
C VAL A 349 -0.08 -13.61 -23.39
N GLY A 350 -0.47 -12.35 -23.28
CA GLY A 350 -1.31 -11.69 -24.28
C GLY A 350 -1.77 -10.32 -23.80
N ARG A 351 -2.01 -9.41 -24.74
CA ARG A 351 -2.46 -8.06 -24.47
C ARG A 351 -3.17 -7.50 -25.70
N LYS A 352 -4.26 -6.77 -25.49
CA LYS A 352 -5.08 -6.17 -26.56
C LYS A 352 -5.66 -4.84 -26.11
N SER A 353 -5.70 -3.87 -27.02
CA SER A 353 -6.31 -2.57 -26.79
C SER A 353 -6.81 -1.97 -28.10
N LYS A 354 -7.95 -1.30 -28.08
CA LYS A 354 -8.42 -0.47 -29.20
C LYS A 354 -7.57 0.79 -29.40
N TYR A 355 -6.75 1.15 -28.41
CA TYR A 355 -5.81 2.27 -28.46
C TYR A 355 -4.37 1.79 -28.70
N SER A 356 -4.19 0.56 -29.19
CA SER A 356 -2.88 0.00 -29.50
C SER A 356 -2.12 0.91 -30.46
N ARG A 357 -0.88 1.23 -30.12
CA ARG A 357 0.09 1.85 -31.04
C ARG A 357 0.88 0.80 -31.82
N TYR A 358 0.85 -0.46 -31.39
CA TYR A 358 1.36 -1.57 -32.18
C TYR A 358 0.46 -1.78 -33.39
N LYS A 359 1.06 -1.73 -34.58
CA LYS A 359 0.45 -2.07 -35.86
C LYS A 359 1.26 -3.18 -36.49
N GLU A 360 0.66 -4.35 -36.65
CA GLU A 360 1.33 -5.53 -37.22
C GLU A 360 1.92 -5.24 -38.60
N GLU A 361 1.18 -4.52 -39.46
CA GLU A 361 1.60 -4.16 -40.82
C GLU A 361 2.87 -3.30 -40.86
N LEU A 362 3.20 -2.55 -39.81
CA LEU A 362 4.45 -1.78 -39.71
C LEU A 362 5.63 -2.56 -39.12
N ALA A 363 5.37 -3.74 -38.53
CA ALA A 363 6.35 -4.50 -37.77
C ALA A 363 6.66 -5.88 -38.38
N THR A 364 5.75 -6.38 -39.21
CA THR A 364 5.88 -7.70 -39.82
C THR A 364 6.90 -7.69 -40.94
N TYR A 365 7.59 -8.83 -41.13
CA TYR A 365 8.40 -9.11 -42.33
C TYR A 365 7.60 -9.90 -43.39
N GLY A 366 6.31 -10.10 -43.16
CA GLY A 366 5.43 -10.84 -44.05
C GLY A 366 4.91 -10.00 -45.21
N LYS A 367 4.00 -10.59 -45.99
CA LYS A 367 3.42 -9.97 -47.22
C LYS A 367 2.64 -8.66 -46.98
N LYS A 368 2.32 -8.34 -45.73
CA LYS A 368 1.56 -7.13 -45.34
C LYS A 368 2.47 -6.01 -44.82
N ASP A 369 3.78 -6.14 -44.96
CA ASP A 369 4.72 -5.09 -44.56
C ASP A 369 4.44 -3.81 -45.37
N ILE A 370 4.19 -2.72 -44.66
CA ILE A 370 4.01 -1.37 -45.23
C ILE A 370 5.10 -0.39 -44.76
N PHE A 371 6.13 -0.86 -44.05
CA PHE A 371 7.22 -0.02 -43.60
C PHE A 371 8.19 0.28 -44.75
N ASP A 372 8.36 1.56 -45.10
CA ASP A 372 9.31 1.95 -46.14
C ASP A 372 10.75 1.91 -45.62
N GLN A 373 11.38 0.76 -45.83
CA GLN A 373 12.75 0.50 -45.39
C GLN A 373 13.79 1.42 -46.04
N LYS A 374 13.50 2.02 -47.22
CA LYS A 374 14.46 2.90 -47.92
C LYS A 374 14.71 4.20 -47.15
N LEU A 375 13.71 4.67 -46.40
CA LEU A 375 13.84 5.89 -45.59
C LEU A 375 14.81 5.72 -44.41
N ALA A 376 15.09 4.48 -43.99
CA ALA A 376 15.98 4.20 -42.87
C ALA A 376 17.42 4.70 -43.12
N GLU A 377 17.92 4.59 -44.36
CA GLU A 377 19.28 5.07 -44.69
C GLU A 377 19.41 6.57 -44.47
N GLY A 378 18.45 7.35 -44.97
CA GLY A 378 18.40 8.81 -44.79
C GLY A 378 18.23 9.18 -43.32
N PHE A 379 17.33 8.49 -42.60
CA PHE A 379 17.15 8.68 -41.16
C PHE A 379 18.44 8.43 -40.38
N ILE A 380 19.15 7.32 -40.62
CA ILE A 380 20.39 6.98 -39.92
C ILE A 380 21.48 8.03 -40.20
N LYS A 381 21.65 8.42 -41.47
CA LYS A 381 22.60 9.47 -41.85
C LYS A 381 22.32 10.75 -41.11
N LEU A 382 21.07 11.23 -41.10
CA LEU A 382 20.66 12.46 -40.41
C LEU A 382 20.80 12.35 -38.89
N TRP A 383 20.34 11.26 -38.29
CA TRP A 383 20.37 11.02 -36.85
C TRP A 383 21.80 10.94 -36.30
N GLY A 384 22.74 10.44 -37.12
CA GLY A 384 24.16 10.36 -36.78
C GLY A 384 24.97 11.65 -36.94
N LEU A 385 24.42 12.73 -37.54
CA LEU A 385 25.21 13.93 -37.88
C LEU A 385 25.92 14.69 -36.73
N PRO A 386 25.60 14.49 -35.44
CA PRO A 386 26.38 15.06 -34.35
C PRO A 386 27.17 14.05 -33.49
N PHE A 387 27.42 12.82 -33.98
CA PHE A 387 28.24 11.79 -33.31
C PHE A 387 29.42 11.29 -34.16
#